data_AF-A0A3N5ST63-F1
#
_entry.id   AF-A0A3N5ST63-F1
#
_cell.length_a   1.000
_cell.length_b   1.000
_cell.length_c   1.000
_cell.angle_alpha   90.00
_cell.angle_beta   90.00
_cell.angle_gamma   90.00
#
_symmetry.space_group_name_H-M   'P 1'
#
loop_
_entity.id
_entity.type
_entity.pdbx_description
1 polymer ?
#
loop_
_entity_poly.entity_id
_entity_poly.type
_entity_poly.pdbx_seq_one_letter_code
_entity_poly.pdbx_strand_id
1 'polypeptide(L)'
;MNQKNRLDLRDPFQKFSTTRRGRILREHLTAYLFILPAGLIIFVFGLFPVAFAFFVSLHDWQRFPEEYEGLANYTRALGDFAYVLFVGLALGAILYAAVQIVRITRQAGWRAWRFALPGALNAGAIAALTYWFFLALPYILEAPRRVPRGRAGSREAFLDEFFASFSFPAVSDAAAILLPLLIVSLLVSVLFLSLSRDKDRTNHVLRFTLIGLLLIAAAGLINVTAEAIDAAAKAARASGDDLPLWSYLTLIGAGGAAGRGVCA
;
A
#
# COMPACT_ATOMS: atom_id res chain seq x y z
N MET A 1 -62.57 28.81 18.95
CA MET A 1 -61.28 28.20 19.32
C MET A 1 -60.69 27.58 18.05
N ASN A 2 -59.77 28.23 17.33
CA ASN A 2 -59.37 27.79 15.99
C ASN A 2 -57.84 27.64 15.86
N GLN A 3 -57.45 26.46 15.36
CA GLN A 3 -56.11 25.87 15.34
C GLN A 3 -55.13 26.63 14.41
N LYS A 4 -54.51 27.71 14.87
CA LYS A 4 -53.53 28.46 14.06
C LYS A 4 -52.05 28.31 14.43
N ASN A 5 -51.68 27.48 15.40
CA ASN A 5 -50.27 27.31 15.79
C ASN A 5 -49.89 25.83 15.99
N ARG A 6 -49.94 25.03 14.91
CA ARG A 6 -49.03 23.86 14.85
C ARG A 6 -47.70 24.36 14.30
N LEU A 7 -46.78 24.67 15.22
CA LEU A 7 -45.37 24.83 14.89
C LEU A 7 -44.92 23.56 14.16
N ASP A 8 -44.67 23.71 12.87
CA ASP A 8 -44.13 22.68 11.99
C ASP A 8 -42.70 22.39 12.44
N LEU A 9 -42.56 21.52 13.45
CA LEU A 9 -41.30 20.93 13.90
C LEU A 9 -40.78 19.93 12.87
N ARG A 10 -40.71 20.34 11.59
CA ARG A 10 -40.02 19.56 10.57
C ARG A 10 -38.53 19.66 10.85
N ASP A 11 -37.98 18.55 11.31
CA ASP A 11 -36.56 18.39 11.62
C ASP A 11 -35.68 19.03 10.53
N PRO A 12 -34.69 19.88 10.90
CA PRO A 12 -33.77 20.50 9.95
C PRO A 12 -32.99 19.46 9.12
N PHE A 13 -32.95 18.20 9.56
CA PHE A 13 -32.33 17.08 8.85
C PHE A 13 -33.11 16.62 7.60
N GLN A 14 -34.41 16.90 7.47
CA GLN A 14 -35.16 16.54 6.25
C GLN A 14 -34.82 17.42 5.04
N LYS A 15 -34.40 18.68 5.26
CA LYS A 15 -34.12 19.64 4.17
C LYS A 15 -32.89 19.30 3.33
N PHE A 16 -31.93 18.53 3.86
CA PHE A 16 -30.79 18.06 3.08
C PHE A 16 -31.13 16.90 2.11
N SER A 17 -32.27 16.23 2.32
CA SER A 17 -32.65 15.03 1.56
C SER A 17 -33.43 15.28 0.27
N THR A 18 -33.86 16.53 0.01
CA THR A 18 -34.78 16.85 -1.10
C THR A 18 -34.08 17.30 -2.38
N THR A 19 -32.76 17.49 -2.36
CA THR A 19 -32.00 17.91 -3.56
C THR A 19 -31.69 16.70 -4.45
N ARG A 20 -31.83 16.83 -5.79
CA ARG A 20 -31.53 15.76 -6.78
C ARG A 20 -30.16 15.11 -6.57
N ARG A 21 -29.15 15.90 -6.17
CA ARG A 21 -27.79 15.42 -5.86
C ARG A 21 -27.74 14.55 -4.59
N GLY A 22 -28.50 14.89 -3.55
CA GLY A 22 -28.57 14.13 -2.29
C GLY A 22 -29.21 12.77 -2.47
N ARG A 23 -30.23 12.67 -3.35
CA ARG A 23 -30.85 11.39 -3.70
C ARG A 23 -29.86 10.46 -4.42
N ILE A 24 -29.13 10.96 -5.41
CA ILE A 24 -28.11 10.19 -6.15
C ILE A 24 -26.99 9.71 -5.22
N LEU A 25 -26.52 10.57 -4.31
CA LEU A 25 -25.49 10.18 -3.34
C LEU A 25 -25.98 9.05 -2.42
N ARG A 26 -27.23 9.13 -1.93
CA ARG A 26 -27.83 8.07 -1.12
C ARG A 26 -27.93 6.76 -1.89
N GLU A 27 -28.43 6.80 -3.14
CA GLU A 27 -28.51 5.62 -4.01
C GLU A 27 -27.13 4.96 -4.18
N HIS A 28 -26.07 5.74 -4.44
CA HIS A 28 -24.71 5.22 -4.55
C HIS A 28 -24.15 4.67 -3.23
N LEU A 29 -24.33 5.37 -2.12
CA LEU A 29 -23.88 4.90 -0.81
C LEU A 29 -24.57 3.59 -0.43
N THR A 30 -25.87 3.49 -0.65
CA THR A 30 -26.62 2.25 -0.46
C THR A 30 -26.04 1.15 -1.33
N ALA A 31 -25.82 1.39 -2.63
CA ALA A 31 -25.22 0.39 -3.52
C ALA A 31 -23.83 -0.08 -3.03
N TYR A 32 -22.95 0.84 -2.62
CA TYR A 32 -21.63 0.47 -2.09
C TYR A 32 -21.72 -0.28 -0.75
N LEU A 33 -22.64 0.08 0.14
CA LEU A 33 -22.88 -0.64 1.39
C LEU A 33 -23.39 -2.06 1.15
N PHE A 34 -24.20 -2.28 0.11
CA PHE A 34 -24.63 -3.63 -0.29
C PHE A 34 -23.49 -4.49 -0.83
N ILE A 35 -22.52 -3.90 -1.54
CA ILE A 35 -21.36 -4.61 -2.08
C ILE A 35 -20.28 -4.84 -1.02
N LEU A 36 -20.18 -3.94 -0.03
CA LEU A 36 -19.16 -3.96 1.02
C LEU A 36 -19.00 -5.33 1.72
N PRO A 37 -20.05 -6.03 2.20
CA PRO A 37 -19.88 -7.32 2.87
C PRO A 37 -19.27 -8.38 1.96
N ALA A 38 -19.68 -8.45 0.68
CA ALA A 38 -19.08 -9.36 -0.29
C ALA A 38 -17.61 -8.99 -0.58
N GLY A 39 -17.32 -7.69 -0.72
CA GLY A 39 -15.97 -7.18 -0.86
C GLY A 39 -15.07 -7.53 0.32
N LEU A 40 -15.58 -7.44 1.56
CA LEU A 40 -14.87 -7.85 2.77
C LEU A 40 -14.55 -9.35 2.78
N ILE A 41 -15.49 -10.20 2.38
CA ILE A 41 -15.25 -11.65 2.27
C ILE A 41 -14.15 -11.92 1.24
N ILE A 42 -14.22 -11.31 0.06
CA ILE A 42 -13.19 -11.45 -0.98
C ILE A 42 -11.84 -10.93 -0.48
N PHE A 43 -11.81 -9.84 0.28
CA PHE A 43 -10.58 -9.33 0.87
C PHE A 43 -10.00 -10.32 1.88
N VAL A 44 -10.78 -10.76 2.87
CA VAL A 44 -10.32 -11.62 3.98
C VAL A 44 -9.90 -13.00 3.49
N PHE A 45 -10.62 -13.60 2.54
CA PHE A 45 -10.35 -14.96 2.06
C PHE A 45 -9.61 -15.03 0.72
N GLY A 46 -9.53 -13.93 -0.03
CA GLY A 46 -8.89 -13.89 -1.34
C GLY A 46 -7.58 -13.10 -1.31
N LEU A 47 -7.66 -11.78 -1.10
CA LEU A 47 -6.48 -10.91 -1.21
C LEU A 47 -5.55 -11.00 0.01
N PHE A 48 -6.11 -11.04 1.22
CA PHE A 48 -5.34 -11.08 2.47
C PHE A 48 -4.41 -12.30 2.56
N PRO A 49 -4.84 -13.55 2.25
CA PRO A 49 -3.94 -14.70 2.33
C PRO A 49 -2.76 -14.63 1.35
N VAL A 50 -2.98 -14.08 0.15
CA VAL A 50 -1.91 -13.89 -0.85
C VAL A 50 -0.89 -12.87 -0.34
N ALA A 51 -1.37 -11.73 0.14
CA ALA A 51 -0.51 -10.67 0.65
C ALA A 51 0.23 -11.11 1.94
N PHE A 52 -0.43 -11.88 2.80
CA PHE A 52 0.15 -12.47 3.99
C PHE A 52 1.23 -13.52 3.66
N ALA A 53 0.97 -14.40 2.68
CA ALA A 53 1.97 -15.37 2.23
C ALA A 53 3.22 -14.68 1.66
N PHE A 54 3.04 -13.60 0.91
CA PHE A 54 4.15 -12.78 0.44
C PHE A 54 4.92 -12.13 1.60
N PHE A 55 4.23 -11.57 2.60
CA PHE A 55 4.87 -11.04 3.81
C PHE A 55 5.68 -12.11 4.55
N VAL A 56 5.09 -13.29 4.79
CA VAL A 56 5.77 -14.43 5.44
C VAL A 56 7.01 -14.85 4.64
N SER A 57 6.95 -14.84 3.30
CA SER A 57 8.09 -15.23 2.47
C SER A 57 9.33 -14.34 2.61
N LEU A 58 9.16 -13.10 3.11
CA LEU A 58 10.25 -12.15 3.32
C LEU A 58 10.80 -12.17 4.76
N HIS A 59 10.24 -12.99 5.64
CA HIS A 59 10.64 -13.09 7.04
C HIS A 59 11.12 -14.50 7.36
N ASP A 60 11.91 -14.64 8.42
CA ASP A 60 12.07 -15.94 9.05
C ASP A 60 10.79 -16.28 9.83
N TRP A 61 10.24 -17.46 9.54
CA TRP A 61 8.93 -17.87 10.04
C TRP A 61 8.99 -19.27 10.65
N GLN A 62 9.10 -19.33 11.98
CA GLN A 62 8.96 -20.57 12.73
C GLN A 62 7.53 -20.72 13.27
N ARG A 63 7.19 -19.97 14.33
CA ARG A 63 5.85 -19.96 14.94
C ARG A 63 5.23 -18.57 15.01
N PHE A 64 6.06 -17.54 14.98
CA PHE A 64 5.71 -16.11 14.98
C PHE A 64 6.72 -15.40 14.07
N PRO A 65 6.41 -14.19 13.57
CA PRO A 65 7.40 -13.42 12.83
C PRO A 65 8.62 -13.12 13.72
N GLU A 66 9.82 -13.45 13.25
CA GLU A 66 11.07 -13.15 13.95
C GLU A 66 11.76 -11.96 13.27
N GLU A 67 12.71 -12.22 12.36
CA GLU A 67 13.49 -11.20 11.69
C GLU A 67 13.09 -11.05 10.22
N TYR A 68 13.20 -9.83 9.71
CA TYR A 68 13.06 -9.56 8.28
C TYR A 68 14.34 -10.01 7.55
N GLU A 69 14.22 -11.01 6.68
CA GLU A 69 15.37 -11.58 5.93
C GLU A 69 15.41 -11.13 4.47
N GLY A 70 14.43 -10.33 4.03
CA GLY A 70 14.33 -9.86 2.65
C GLY A 70 14.27 -11.03 1.65
N LEU A 71 15.23 -11.12 0.73
CA LEU A 71 15.24 -12.14 -0.32
C LEU A 71 15.91 -13.46 0.08
N ALA A 72 16.38 -13.64 1.32
CA ALA A 72 17.13 -14.83 1.72
C ALA A 72 16.37 -16.15 1.44
N ASN A 73 15.06 -16.17 1.70
CA ASN A 73 14.21 -17.33 1.39
C ASN A 73 14.13 -17.60 -0.12
N TYR A 74 14.07 -16.55 -0.93
CA TYR A 74 14.01 -16.67 -2.38
C TYR A 74 15.34 -17.12 -2.97
N THR A 75 16.47 -16.61 -2.49
CA THR A 75 17.81 -17.04 -2.94
C THR A 75 18.10 -18.46 -2.49
N ARG A 76 17.65 -18.88 -1.31
CA ARG A 76 17.74 -20.29 -0.87
C ARG A 76 16.96 -21.25 -1.77
N ALA A 77 15.82 -20.82 -2.29
CA ALA A 77 14.95 -21.64 -3.14
C ALA A 77 15.31 -21.61 -4.63
N LEU A 78 15.68 -20.44 -5.16
CA LEU A 78 15.87 -20.18 -6.60
C LEU A 78 17.33 -19.89 -6.97
N GLY A 79 18.23 -19.82 -5.99
CA GLY A 79 19.60 -19.35 -6.21
C GLY A 79 19.62 -17.94 -6.78
N ASP A 80 20.59 -17.70 -7.66
CA ASP A 80 20.79 -16.39 -8.29
C ASP A 80 19.62 -15.93 -9.18
N PHE A 81 18.76 -16.85 -9.62
CA PHE A 81 17.58 -16.50 -10.40
C PHE A 81 16.60 -15.60 -9.63
N ALA A 82 16.63 -15.63 -8.29
CA ALA A 82 15.85 -14.71 -7.46
C ALA A 82 16.16 -13.25 -7.80
N TYR A 83 17.44 -12.87 -7.94
CA TYR A 83 17.81 -11.49 -8.25
C TYR A 83 17.28 -11.06 -9.62
N VAL A 84 17.44 -11.92 -10.63
CA VAL A 84 16.96 -11.66 -12.00
C VAL A 84 15.44 -11.50 -12.02
N LEU A 85 14.71 -12.36 -11.28
CA LEU A 85 13.25 -12.29 -11.17
C LEU A 85 12.80 -10.95 -10.58
N PHE A 86 13.35 -10.53 -9.44
CA PHE A 86 12.92 -9.30 -8.76
C PHE A 86 13.30 -8.04 -9.54
N VAL A 87 14.48 -8.00 -10.17
CA VAL A 87 14.86 -6.93 -11.11
C VAL A 87 13.92 -6.92 -12.32
N GLY A 88 13.60 -8.09 -12.88
CA GLY A 88 12.67 -8.23 -13.99
C GLY A 88 11.26 -7.71 -13.66
N LEU A 89 10.76 -8.00 -12.45
CA LEU A 89 9.48 -7.47 -11.96
C LEU A 89 9.52 -5.96 -11.79
N ALA A 90 10.60 -5.40 -11.24
CA ALA A 90 10.76 -3.96 -11.10
C ALA A 90 10.80 -3.25 -12.46
N LEU A 91 11.59 -3.78 -13.40
CA LEU A 91 11.65 -3.27 -14.78
C LEU A 91 10.28 -3.39 -15.47
N GLY A 92 9.59 -4.52 -15.32
CA GLY A 92 8.24 -4.71 -15.85
C GLY A 92 7.25 -3.67 -15.33
N ALA A 93 7.29 -3.37 -14.02
CA ALA A 93 6.46 -2.34 -13.41
C ALA A 93 6.78 -0.93 -13.96
N ILE A 94 8.06 -0.58 -14.11
CA ILE A 94 8.51 0.70 -14.70
C ILE A 94 8.06 0.81 -16.15
N LEU A 95 8.28 -0.22 -16.96
CA LEU A 95 7.89 -0.25 -18.37
C LEU A 95 6.38 -0.12 -18.51
N TYR A 96 5.60 -0.85 -17.70
CA TYR A 96 4.16 -0.76 -17.75
C TYR A 96 3.65 0.62 -17.31
N ALA A 97 4.24 1.24 -16.28
CA ALA A 97 3.96 2.61 -15.90
C ALA A 97 4.25 3.60 -17.04
N ALA A 98 5.40 3.44 -17.73
CA ALA A 98 5.74 4.25 -18.90
C ALA A 98 4.73 4.08 -20.04
N VAL A 99 4.28 2.85 -20.32
CA VAL A 99 3.21 2.59 -21.30
C VAL A 99 1.92 3.32 -20.92
N GLN A 100 1.53 3.33 -19.65
CA GLN A 100 0.33 4.04 -19.20
C GLN A 100 0.46 5.57 -19.35
N ILE A 101 1.64 6.13 -19.05
CA ILE A 101 1.94 7.56 -19.24
C ILE A 101 1.81 7.94 -20.72
N VAL A 102 2.40 7.14 -21.62
CA VAL A 102 2.31 7.35 -23.07
C VAL A 102 0.85 7.24 -23.54
N ARG A 103 0.11 6.23 -23.07
CA ARG A 103 -1.30 6.05 -23.43
C ARG A 103 -2.17 7.23 -23.00
N ILE A 104 -2.05 7.70 -21.76
CA ILE A 104 -2.78 8.90 -21.29
C ILE A 104 -2.43 10.12 -22.12
N THR A 105 -1.15 10.36 -22.33
CA THR A 105 -0.69 11.58 -23.03
C THR A 105 -1.15 11.57 -24.49
N ARG A 106 -1.19 10.40 -25.15
CA ARG A 106 -1.71 10.26 -26.52
C ARG A 106 -3.23 10.39 -26.60
N GLN A 107 -3.97 9.86 -25.61
CA GLN A 107 -5.44 9.83 -25.65
C GLN A 107 -6.07 11.16 -25.21
N ALA A 108 -5.55 11.77 -24.15
CA ALA A 108 -6.16 12.95 -23.50
C ALA A 108 -5.27 14.21 -23.54
N GLY A 109 -4.06 14.09 -24.09
CA GLY A 109 -3.10 15.18 -24.18
C GLY A 109 -2.54 15.61 -22.82
N TRP A 110 -1.81 16.73 -22.83
CA TRP A 110 -1.18 17.29 -21.63
C TRP A 110 -2.20 17.69 -20.54
N ARG A 111 -3.46 17.97 -20.91
CA ARG A 111 -4.51 18.39 -19.96
C ARG A 111 -4.82 17.33 -18.90
N ALA A 112 -4.60 16.04 -19.19
CA ALA A 112 -4.81 14.96 -18.23
C ALA A 112 -3.84 15.02 -17.04
N TRP A 113 -2.66 15.64 -17.20
CA TRP A 113 -1.63 15.70 -16.16
C TRP A 113 -2.04 16.45 -14.90
N ARG A 114 -3.09 17.28 -14.95
CA ARG A 114 -3.68 17.87 -13.73
C ARG A 114 -4.19 16.80 -12.75
N PHE A 115 -4.54 15.61 -13.22
CA PHE A 115 -4.98 14.49 -12.40
C PHE A 115 -3.81 13.66 -11.84
N ALA A 116 -2.56 13.99 -12.21
CA ALA A 116 -1.39 13.33 -11.65
C ALA A 116 -1.26 13.58 -10.14
N LEU A 117 -1.58 14.79 -9.67
CA LEU A 117 -1.53 15.13 -8.25
C LEU A 117 -2.49 14.29 -7.39
N PRO A 118 -3.82 14.27 -7.63
CA PRO A 118 -4.72 13.39 -6.87
C PRO A 118 -4.35 11.91 -7.05
N GLY A 119 -3.92 11.49 -8.24
CA GLY A 119 -3.46 10.12 -8.46
C GLY A 119 -2.24 9.74 -7.61
N ALA A 120 -1.21 10.58 -7.57
CA ALA A 120 0.00 10.36 -6.78
C ALA A 120 -0.29 10.36 -5.28
N LEU A 121 -1.15 11.26 -4.79
CA LEU A 121 -1.58 11.27 -3.39
C LEU A 121 -2.34 9.99 -3.01
N ASN A 122 -3.23 9.50 -3.89
CA ASN A 122 -3.92 8.22 -3.67
C ASN A 122 -2.94 7.05 -3.64
N ALA A 123 -1.97 7.02 -4.56
CA ALA A 123 -0.93 5.99 -4.58
C ALA A 123 -0.10 6.00 -3.28
N GLY A 124 0.32 7.18 -2.83
CA GLY A 124 1.01 7.36 -1.56
C GLY A 124 0.16 6.93 -0.36
N ALA A 125 -1.13 7.27 -0.33
CA ALA A 125 -2.03 6.87 0.74
C ALA A 125 -2.24 5.34 0.80
N ILE A 126 -2.39 4.69 -0.36
CA ILE A 126 -2.48 3.23 -0.46
C ILE A 126 -1.17 2.58 -0.02
N ALA A 127 -0.02 3.12 -0.43
CA ALA A 127 1.29 2.63 -0.03
C ALA A 127 1.52 2.77 1.48
N ALA A 128 1.18 3.93 2.05
CA ALA A 128 1.25 4.17 3.50
C ALA A 128 0.31 3.24 4.27
N LEU A 129 -0.90 2.97 3.75
CA LEU A 129 -1.84 2.04 4.36
C LEU A 129 -1.27 0.62 4.36
N THR A 130 -0.70 0.21 3.23
CA THR A 130 -0.07 -1.10 3.07
C THR A 130 1.11 -1.25 4.03
N TYR A 131 1.99 -0.24 4.10
CA TYR A 131 3.11 -0.19 5.02
C TYR A 131 2.65 -0.28 6.48
N TRP A 132 1.73 0.57 6.91
CA TRP A 132 1.19 0.56 8.27
C TRP A 132 0.55 -0.78 8.62
N PHE A 133 -0.21 -1.37 7.70
CA PHE A 133 -0.87 -2.66 7.90
C PHE A 133 0.16 -3.78 8.16
N PHE A 134 1.18 -3.91 7.31
CA PHE A 134 2.21 -4.93 7.47
C PHE A 134 3.17 -4.63 8.63
N LEU A 135 3.38 -3.36 8.96
CA LEU A 135 4.13 -2.96 10.15
C LEU A 135 3.39 -3.33 11.44
N ALA A 136 2.07 -3.12 11.50
CA ALA A 136 1.25 -3.46 12.66
C ALA A 136 1.06 -4.96 12.85
N LEU A 137 1.07 -5.72 11.77
CA LEU A 137 0.79 -7.15 11.76
C LEU A 137 1.63 -7.98 12.75
N PRO A 138 2.98 -7.89 12.80
CA PRO A 138 3.77 -8.64 13.77
C PRO A 138 3.40 -8.29 15.21
N TYR A 139 3.23 -7.01 15.54
CA TYR A 139 2.81 -6.58 16.88
C TYR A 139 1.46 -7.19 17.29
N ILE A 140 0.51 -7.27 16.35
CA ILE A 140 -0.81 -7.87 16.58
C ILE A 140 -0.69 -9.39 16.76
N LEU A 141 0.09 -10.06 15.92
CA LEU A 141 0.28 -11.52 16.00
C LEU A 141 0.99 -11.94 17.28
N GLU A 142 1.82 -11.07 17.86
CA GLU A 142 2.50 -11.29 19.13
C GLU A 142 1.64 -10.98 20.37
N ALA A 143 0.45 -10.38 20.22
CA ALA A 143 -0.42 -10.07 21.35
C ALA A 143 -0.66 -11.25 22.32
N PRO A 144 -0.85 -12.52 21.86
CA PRO A 144 -0.98 -13.67 22.76
C PRO A 144 0.23 -13.90 23.67
N ARG A 145 1.45 -13.51 23.27
CA ARG A 145 2.68 -13.67 24.07
C ARG A 145 2.80 -12.62 25.18
N ARG A 146 2.11 -11.49 25.05
CA ARG A 146 2.16 -10.36 26.00
C ARG A 146 1.13 -10.47 27.12
N VAL A 147 0.12 -11.33 26.95
CA VAL A 147 -0.90 -11.56 27.98
C VAL A 147 -0.23 -11.99 29.31
N PRO A 148 -0.45 -11.26 30.42
CA PRO A 148 0.14 -11.61 31.70
C PRO A 148 -0.27 -13.01 32.13
N ARG A 149 0.68 -13.80 32.65
CA ARG A 149 0.45 -15.21 33.03
C ARG A 149 -0.75 -15.42 33.98
N GLY A 150 -1.03 -14.45 34.84
CA GLY A 150 -2.18 -14.49 35.76
C GLY A 150 -3.55 -14.24 35.12
N ARG A 151 -3.59 -13.85 33.85
CA ARG A 151 -4.81 -13.67 33.03
C ARG A 151 -4.78 -14.49 31.74
N ALA A 152 -3.88 -15.47 31.67
CA ALA A 152 -3.76 -16.33 30.50
C ALA A 152 -5.08 -17.08 30.25
N GLY A 153 -5.64 -16.94 29.04
CA GLY A 153 -6.88 -17.59 28.63
C GLY A 153 -8.15 -16.74 28.74
N SER A 154 -8.10 -15.53 29.29
CA SER A 154 -9.26 -14.63 29.24
C SER A 154 -9.33 -13.86 27.92
N ARG A 155 -10.55 -13.71 27.40
CA ARG A 155 -10.78 -12.95 26.16
C ARG A 155 -10.46 -11.48 26.35
N GLU A 156 -10.76 -10.90 27.51
CA GLU A 156 -10.50 -9.49 27.78
C GLU A 156 -9.01 -9.19 27.75
N ALA A 157 -8.18 -10.04 28.38
CA ALA A 157 -6.74 -9.82 28.40
C ALA A 157 -6.11 -9.92 27.00
N PHE A 158 -6.63 -10.80 26.14
CA PHE A 158 -6.21 -10.82 24.73
C PHE A 158 -6.63 -9.56 23.98
N LEU A 159 -7.87 -9.08 24.16
CA LEU A 159 -8.36 -7.87 23.48
C LEU A 159 -7.59 -6.62 23.92
N ASP A 160 -7.23 -6.53 25.20
CA ASP A 160 -6.40 -5.44 25.74
C ASP A 160 -5.05 -5.40 25.03
N GLU A 161 -4.35 -6.54 24.94
CA GLU A 161 -3.06 -6.66 24.24
C GLU A 161 -3.16 -6.48 22.72
N PHE A 162 -4.28 -6.91 22.12
CA PHE A 162 -4.57 -6.71 20.71
C PHE A 162 -4.67 -5.20 20.40
N PHE A 163 -5.48 -4.45 21.13
CA PHE A 163 -5.62 -3.02 20.89
C PHE A 163 -4.38 -2.23 21.32
N ALA A 164 -3.66 -2.66 22.35
CA ALA A 164 -2.37 -2.09 22.73
C ALA A 164 -1.32 -2.18 21.61
N SER A 165 -1.44 -3.16 20.70
CA SER A 165 -0.55 -3.30 19.53
C SER A 165 -0.53 -2.05 18.64
N PHE A 166 -1.64 -1.30 18.57
CA PHE A 166 -1.73 -0.07 17.77
C PHE A 166 -1.10 1.15 18.44
N SER A 167 -0.76 1.04 19.73
CA SER A 167 -0.12 2.11 20.52
C SER A 167 1.40 1.98 20.60
N PHE A 168 1.99 0.94 19.99
CA PHE A 168 3.45 0.84 19.89
C PHE A 168 3.99 1.99 19.03
N PRO A 169 5.11 2.64 19.41
CA PRO A 169 5.65 3.80 18.70
C PRO A 169 5.78 3.59 17.20
N ALA A 170 6.35 2.46 16.76
CA ALA A 170 6.48 2.14 15.33
C ALA A 170 5.12 2.18 14.58
N VAL A 171 4.07 1.61 15.17
CA VAL A 171 2.74 1.53 14.57
C VAL A 171 2.00 2.87 14.65
N SER A 172 2.08 3.55 15.79
CA SER A 172 1.43 4.84 15.99
C SER A 172 2.08 5.96 15.17
N ASP A 173 3.41 5.96 15.03
CA ASP A 173 4.15 6.95 14.25
C ASP A 173 3.84 6.79 12.76
N ALA A 174 3.76 5.54 12.28
CA ALA A 174 3.29 5.26 10.94
C ALA A 174 1.82 5.67 10.74
N ALA A 175 0.96 5.48 11.74
CA ALA A 175 -0.43 5.94 11.70
C ALA A 175 -0.53 7.47 11.61
N ALA A 176 0.35 8.18 12.31
CA ALA A 176 0.41 9.64 12.31
C ALA A 176 0.73 10.22 10.92
N ILE A 177 1.41 9.46 10.05
CA ILE A 177 1.63 9.82 8.65
C ILE A 177 0.46 9.36 7.78
N LEU A 178 -0.02 8.13 7.99
CA LEU A 178 -1.09 7.52 7.20
C LEU A 178 -2.40 8.32 7.24
N LEU A 179 -2.88 8.65 8.44
CA LEU A 179 -4.18 9.28 8.63
C LEU A 179 -4.31 10.64 7.92
N PRO A 180 -3.40 11.61 8.10
CA PRO A 180 -3.49 12.86 7.36
C PRO A 180 -3.32 12.63 5.85
N LEU A 181 -2.49 11.68 5.41
CA LEU A 181 -2.33 11.38 3.99
C LEU A 181 -3.62 10.80 3.36
N LEU A 182 -4.34 9.92 4.07
CA LEU A 182 -5.66 9.44 3.65
C LEU A 182 -6.68 10.57 3.54
N ILE A 183 -6.71 11.48 4.53
CA ILE A 183 -7.61 12.63 4.52
C ILE A 183 -7.28 13.55 3.36
N VAL A 184 -6.01 13.93 3.19
CA VAL A 184 -5.55 14.84 2.14
C VAL A 184 -5.79 14.23 0.75
N SER A 185 -5.44 12.95 0.53
CA SER A 185 -5.67 12.27 -0.75
C SER A 185 -7.15 12.20 -1.11
N LEU A 186 -8.02 11.90 -0.14
CA LEU A 186 -9.48 11.90 -0.33
C LEU A 186 -10.01 13.30 -0.65
N LEU A 187 -9.65 14.31 0.15
CA LEU A 187 -10.11 15.69 -0.04
C LEU A 187 -9.66 16.25 -1.40
N VAL A 188 -8.39 16.06 -1.76
CA VAL A 188 -7.84 16.50 -3.06
C VAL A 188 -8.53 15.77 -4.21
N SER A 189 -8.76 14.46 -4.09
CA SER A 189 -9.49 13.69 -5.10
C SER A 189 -10.93 14.18 -5.27
N VAL A 190 -11.67 14.38 -4.18
CA VAL A 190 -13.04 14.92 -4.22
C VAL A 190 -13.07 16.33 -4.80
N LEU A 191 -12.11 17.18 -4.45
CA LEU A 191 -11.99 18.54 -4.99
C LEU A 191 -11.77 18.51 -6.50
N PHE A 192 -10.79 17.73 -6.99
CA PHE A 192 -10.50 17.64 -8.42
C PHE A 192 -11.64 17.01 -9.22
N LEU A 193 -12.29 15.98 -8.68
CA LEU A 193 -13.44 15.35 -9.32
C LEU A 193 -14.67 16.25 -9.33
N SER A 194 -14.90 17.06 -8.29
CA SER A 194 -16.05 17.97 -8.22
C SER A 194 -15.89 19.21 -9.12
N LEU A 195 -14.67 19.74 -9.24
CA LEU A 195 -14.39 20.92 -10.07
C LEU A 195 -14.20 20.60 -11.55
N SER A 196 -13.76 19.38 -11.89
CA SER A 196 -13.49 19.03 -13.29
C SER A 196 -14.76 18.72 -14.07
N ARG A 197 -14.92 19.35 -15.25
CA ARG A 197 -15.98 19.05 -16.23
C ARG A 197 -15.62 17.92 -17.21
N ASP A 198 -14.47 17.29 -17.00
CA ASP A 198 -13.95 16.22 -17.84
C ASP A 198 -14.77 14.94 -17.66
N LYS A 199 -15.17 14.30 -18.76
CA LYS A 199 -15.97 13.07 -18.74
C LYS A 199 -15.15 11.89 -18.18
N ASP A 200 -13.83 11.90 -18.41
CA ASP A 200 -12.92 10.83 -18.03
C ASP A 200 -12.15 11.12 -16.72
N ARG A 201 -12.56 12.15 -15.95
CA ARG A 201 -11.89 12.59 -14.72
C ARG A 201 -11.56 11.46 -13.74
N THR A 202 -12.51 10.55 -13.49
CA THR A 202 -12.32 9.42 -12.56
C THR A 202 -11.29 8.44 -13.10
N ASN A 203 -11.38 8.11 -14.39
CA ASN A 203 -10.44 7.21 -15.06
C ASN A 203 -9.02 7.79 -15.08
N HIS A 204 -8.86 9.11 -15.28
CA HIS A 204 -7.55 9.76 -15.17
C HIS A 204 -6.95 9.64 -13.77
N VAL A 205 -7.73 9.93 -12.72
CA VAL A 205 -7.26 9.76 -11.33
C VAL A 205 -6.83 8.31 -11.09
N LEU A 206 -7.67 7.33 -11.44
CA LEU A 206 -7.36 5.90 -11.24
C LEU A 206 -6.09 5.46 -11.98
N ARG A 207 -5.89 5.90 -13.22
CA ARG A 207 -4.69 5.55 -13.98
C ARG A 207 -3.43 6.20 -13.42
N PHE A 208 -3.50 7.46 -12.97
CA PHE A 208 -2.36 8.09 -12.29
C PHE A 208 -2.08 7.46 -10.92
N THR A 209 -3.11 7.01 -10.20
CA THR A 209 -2.94 6.18 -8.99
C THR A 209 -2.20 4.89 -9.33
N LEU A 210 -2.61 4.17 -10.38
CA LEU A 210 -1.94 2.95 -10.83
C LEU A 210 -0.47 3.20 -11.21
N ILE A 211 -0.19 4.26 -11.97
CA ILE A 211 1.19 4.66 -12.30
C ILE A 211 2.00 4.88 -11.03
N GLY A 212 1.48 5.64 -10.07
CA GLY A 212 2.15 5.86 -8.79
C GLY A 212 2.42 4.55 -8.03
N LEU A 213 1.44 3.65 -7.94
CA LEU A 213 1.60 2.35 -7.28
C LEU A 213 2.66 1.47 -7.96
N LEU A 214 2.69 1.43 -9.30
CA LEU A 214 3.70 0.68 -10.04
C LEU A 214 5.10 1.22 -9.79
N LEU A 215 5.26 2.54 -9.75
CA LEU A 215 6.56 3.18 -9.48
C LEU A 215 7.01 2.95 -8.03
N ILE A 216 6.11 3.02 -7.06
CA ILE A 216 6.40 2.71 -5.65
C ILE A 216 6.79 1.24 -5.50
N ALA A 217 6.03 0.32 -6.12
CA ALA A 217 6.34 -1.11 -6.10
C ALA A 217 7.70 -1.41 -6.75
N ALA A 218 7.99 -0.78 -7.89
CA ALA A 218 9.29 -0.90 -8.55
C ALA A 218 10.44 -0.41 -7.65
N ALA A 219 10.28 0.74 -7.00
CA ALA A 219 11.27 1.26 -6.07
C ALA A 219 11.50 0.31 -4.88
N GLY A 220 10.43 -0.26 -4.31
CA GLY A 220 10.52 -1.26 -3.25
C GLY A 220 11.25 -2.54 -3.70
N LEU A 221 10.91 -3.08 -4.87
CA LEU A 221 11.58 -4.25 -5.44
C LEU A 221 13.08 -3.99 -5.69
N ILE A 222 13.43 -2.81 -6.20
CA ILE A 222 14.82 -2.41 -6.41
C ILE A 222 15.56 -2.33 -5.08
N ASN A 223 14.97 -1.68 -4.07
CA ASN A 223 15.59 -1.53 -2.75
C ASN A 223 15.83 -2.89 -2.08
N VAL A 224 14.82 -3.76 -2.05
CA VAL A 224 14.95 -5.11 -1.48
C VAL A 224 15.99 -5.96 -2.23
N THR A 225 16.06 -5.84 -3.56
CA THR A 225 17.08 -6.55 -4.36
C THR A 225 18.47 -5.98 -4.07
N ALA A 226 18.63 -4.67 -3.98
CA ALA A 226 19.91 -4.02 -3.71
C ALA A 226 20.46 -4.40 -2.32
N GLU A 227 19.61 -4.44 -1.30
CA GLU A 227 19.98 -4.91 0.04
C GLU A 227 20.46 -6.37 0.02
N ALA A 228 19.74 -7.23 -0.70
CA ALA A 228 20.11 -8.64 -0.81
C ALA A 228 21.43 -8.85 -1.58
N ILE A 229 21.71 -8.05 -2.61
CA ILE A 229 22.97 -8.08 -3.35
C ILE A 229 24.13 -7.57 -2.48
N ASP A 230 23.93 -6.48 -1.72
CA ASP A 230 24.95 -5.94 -0.83
C ASP A 230 25.30 -6.93 0.29
N ALA A 231 24.29 -7.59 0.88
CA ALA A 231 24.49 -8.64 1.87
C ALA A 231 25.29 -9.83 1.29
N ALA A 232 24.94 -10.31 0.10
CA ALA A 232 25.67 -11.39 -0.57
C ALA A 232 27.11 -10.99 -0.93
N ALA A 233 27.31 -9.77 -1.42
CA ALA A 233 28.64 -9.25 -1.75
C ALA A 233 29.54 -9.12 -0.51
N LYS A 234 28.99 -8.71 0.63
CA LYS A 234 29.72 -8.68 1.91
C LYS A 234 30.10 -10.08 2.37
N ALA A 235 29.21 -11.06 2.24
CA ALA A 235 29.48 -12.44 2.59
C ALA A 235 30.60 -13.06 1.73
N ALA A 236 30.56 -12.86 0.41
CA ALA A 236 31.59 -13.37 -0.51
C ALA A 236 32.97 -12.75 -0.24
N ARG A 237 33.03 -11.44 0.05
CA ARG A 237 34.28 -10.78 0.43
C ARG A 237 34.86 -11.31 1.74
N ALA A 238 34.00 -11.68 2.69
CA ALA A 238 34.43 -12.25 3.96
C ALA A 238 34.95 -13.69 3.83
N SER A 239 34.45 -14.47 2.87
CA SER A 239 34.94 -15.82 2.57
C SER A 239 36.17 -15.82 1.66
N GLY A 240 36.51 -14.69 1.03
CA GLY A 240 37.59 -14.58 0.05
C GLY A 240 37.22 -15.14 -1.33
N ASP A 241 35.92 -15.30 -1.60
CA ASP A 241 35.40 -15.79 -2.88
C ASP A 241 35.17 -14.64 -3.88
N ASP A 242 35.26 -14.94 -5.17
CA ASP A 242 34.90 -14.02 -6.24
C ASP A 242 33.38 -13.75 -6.26
N LEU A 243 33.00 -12.53 -6.63
CA LEU A 243 31.59 -12.15 -6.75
C LEU A 243 30.91 -12.97 -7.87
N PRO A 244 29.72 -13.54 -7.62
CA PRO A 244 29.00 -14.32 -8.62
C PRO A 244 28.69 -13.50 -9.88
N LEU A 245 28.72 -14.13 -11.07
CA LEU A 245 28.48 -13.50 -12.39
C LEU A 245 27.22 -12.61 -12.45
N TRP A 246 26.17 -12.94 -11.68
CA TRP A 246 24.93 -12.19 -11.65
C TRP A 246 25.06 -10.81 -11.03
N SER A 247 25.98 -10.61 -10.08
CA SER A 247 26.25 -9.29 -9.50
C SER A 247 26.70 -8.29 -10.57
N TYR A 248 27.50 -8.75 -11.56
CA TYR A 248 27.89 -7.96 -12.73
C TYR A 248 26.70 -7.68 -13.65
N LEU A 249 25.83 -8.66 -13.91
CA LEU A 249 24.63 -8.46 -14.74
C LEU A 249 23.64 -7.46 -14.11
N THR A 250 23.47 -7.49 -12.78
CA THR A 250 22.63 -6.54 -12.06
C THR A 250 23.24 -5.15 -12.00
N LEU A 251 24.57 -5.02 -11.83
CA LEU A 251 25.28 -3.73 -11.89
C LEU A 251 25.21 -3.10 -13.28
N ILE A 252 25.32 -3.92 -14.33
CA ILE A 252 25.20 -3.47 -15.73
C ILE A 252 23.75 -3.07 -16.04
N GLY A 253 22.76 -3.84 -15.57
CA GLY A 253 21.33 -3.56 -15.77
C GLY A 253 20.79 -2.37 -14.95
N ALA A 254 21.32 -2.14 -13.75
CA ALA A 254 20.98 -0.99 -12.90
C ALA A 254 21.67 0.32 -13.34
N GLY A 255 22.61 0.24 -14.29
CA GLY A 255 23.33 1.37 -14.86
C GLY A 255 24.74 1.49 -14.30
N GLY A 256 25.72 1.54 -15.20
CA GLY A 256 27.14 1.87 -14.95
C GLY A 256 27.40 3.27 -14.40
N ALA A 257 26.68 3.69 -13.35
CA ALA A 257 26.86 4.95 -12.64
C ALA A 257 27.66 4.80 -11.32
N ALA A 258 27.91 3.57 -10.85
CA ALA A 258 28.74 3.31 -9.67
C ALA A 258 30.22 2.99 -10.01
N GLY A 259 30.61 3.13 -11.28
CA GLY A 259 31.96 2.81 -11.77
C GLY A 259 32.96 3.95 -11.62
N ARG A 260 33.09 4.56 -10.45
CA ARG A 260 34.24 5.43 -10.09
C ARG A 260 34.51 5.32 -8.59
N GLY A 261 35.26 4.29 -8.20
CA GLY A 261 35.68 4.08 -6.82
C GLY A 261 36.47 2.79 -6.62
N VAL A 262 36.35 1.83 -7.53
CA VAL A 262 37.12 0.58 -7.52
C VAL A 262 38.44 0.82 -8.27
N CYS A 263 39.37 1.54 -7.63
CA CYS A 263 40.83 1.49 -7.84
C CYS A 263 41.49 2.46 -6.84
N ALA A 264 41.65 2.00 -5.61
CA ALA A 264 42.71 2.37 -4.67
C ALA A 264 42.71 1.36 -3.51
#